data_AF-A0AAW0TXY6-F1
#
_entry.id   AF-A0AAW0TXY6-F1
#
_cell.length_a   1.000
_cell.length_b   1.000
_cell.length_c   1.000
_cell.angle_alpha   90.00
_cell.angle_beta   90.00
_cell.angle_gamma   90.00
#
_symmetry.space_group_name_H-M   'P 1'
#
loop_
_entity.id
_entity.type
_entity.pdbx_description
1 polymer ?
#
loop_
_entity_poly.entity_id
_entity_poly.type
_entity_poly.pdbx_seq_one_letter_code
_entity_poly.pdbx_strand_id
1 'polypeptide(L)'
;MIYEGAFRVLVGSTIVCLGGAERAELQGAFHLCTEFSPSSSSLSQRDTEFLAMSSPGHTRFARRMSSSQCVLGIDIGTTSVKCCLVDVASKEVLSSQKKDTCSNVPSELGTGGNKQDVPRILSALQMCVSRLPREMLRKVVRVGVCGQMHGCMLWKQGQAWEQKPDSDRFTFNEVSNLYTWQDSRCSQEFLSSLPVPESHIAISSGYGCATLLWFSKHKPDHLTKFDRAATIHDFLVCMLCGLEKPVMSVQNAASWGYLNTETKEWNTELLQDAGLPLEFLPKVVDSGKEAGKLKVHWYGIPAGTPVLASLGDLQCSVLPLLTKNTQAIINISTSAQMCFKMPQDFKPCSKPPSSPSPIEYFPFFKSYLAVAASLNGGNVLAAFVRMVQQWSLDLGFSVPQSKIWQRILELGRRCSK
;
A
#
# COMPACT_ATOMS: atom_id res chain seq x y z
N MET A 1 31.30 14.54 10.96
CA MET A 1 30.81 14.63 9.57
C MET A 1 29.36 15.08 9.61
N ILE A 2 29.12 16.37 9.44
CA ILE A 2 27.77 16.94 9.38
C ILE A 2 27.26 16.65 7.97
N TYR A 3 26.25 15.80 7.85
CA TYR A 3 25.61 15.46 6.58
C TYR A 3 24.78 16.67 6.12
N GLU A 4 25.22 17.38 5.08
CA GLU A 4 24.40 18.35 4.34
C GLU A 4 23.44 17.59 3.40
N GLY A 5 22.38 17.00 3.98
CA GLY A 5 21.32 16.32 3.23
C GLY A 5 20.06 17.18 3.15
N ALA A 6 19.44 17.27 1.98
CA ALA A 6 18.12 17.88 1.82
C ALA A 6 17.04 16.91 2.34
N PHE A 7 16.18 17.36 3.26
CA PHE A 7 15.08 16.56 3.82
C PHE A 7 13.79 16.79 3.04
N ARG A 8 13.12 15.71 2.66
CA ARG A 8 11.75 15.75 2.13
C ARG A 8 10.82 14.99 3.07
N VAL A 9 9.81 15.67 3.59
CA VAL A 9 8.78 15.10 4.46
C VAL A 9 7.53 14.84 3.63
N LEU A 10 7.05 13.60 3.61
CA LEU A 10 5.75 13.24 3.07
C LEU A 10 4.75 13.17 4.24
N VAL A 11 3.76 14.05 4.26
CA VAL A 11 2.63 13.99 5.22
C VAL A 11 1.40 13.57 4.45
N GLY A 12 0.99 12.31 4.56
CA GLY A 12 -0.08 11.73 3.74
C GLY A 12 0.25 11.75 2.25
N SER A 13 -0.41 12.62 1.48
CA SER A 13 -0.20 12.81 0.03
C SER A 13 0.62 14.05 -0.33
N THR A 14 1.13 14.80 0.65
CA THR A 14 1.76 16.10 0.43
C THR A 14 3.25 16.05 0.76
N ILE A 15 4.08 16.52 -0.17
CA ILE A 15 5.53 16.65 0.02
C ILE A 15 5.84 18.05 0.57
N VAL A 16 6.58 18.12 1.67
CA VAL A 16 7.13 19.33 2.27
C VAL A 16 8.65 19.22 2.26
N CYS A 17 9.34 20.12 1.56
CA CYS A 17 10.80 20.21 1.63
C CYS A 17 11.20 21.04 2.85
N LEU A 18 12.10 20.53 3.70
CA LEU A 18 12.67 21.27 4.81
C LEU A 18 14.18 21.47 4.56
N GLY A 19 14.58 22.73 4.37
CA GLY A 19 15.98 23.18 4.39
C GLY A 19 16.74 23.21 3.05
N GLY A 20 17.53 24.28 2.87
CA GLY A 20 18.49 24.50 1.77
C GLY A 20 18.11 25.67 0.86
N ALA A 21 18.69 26.85 1.12
CA ALA A 21 18.51 28.05 0.31
C ALA A 21 19.27 27.95 -1.01
N GLU A 22 18.72 27.21 -1.98
CA GLU A 22 19.01 27.43 -3.41
C GLU A 22 17.72 27.23 -4.20
N ARG A 23 17.25 28.34 -4.80
CA ARG A 23 16.16 28.31 -5.78
C ARG A 23 16.65 27.58 -7.03
N ALA A 24 16.34 26.30 -7.14
CA ALA A 24 16.26 25.64 -8.43
C ALA A 24 14.78 25.62 -8.85
N GLU A 25 14.46 26.35 -9.91
CA GLU A 25 13.18 26.28 -10.58
C GLU A 25 12.91 24.82 -11.01
N LEU A 26 12.01 24.15 -10.31
CA LEU A 26 11.42 22.89 -10.71
C LEU A 26 9.94 23.14 -10.98
N GLN A 27 9.63 23.53 -12.22
CA GLN A 27 8.28 23.39 -12.76
C GLN A 27 7.96 21.88 -12.80
N GLY A 28 6.92 21.48 -12.05
CA GLY A 28 6.43 20.10 -12.01
C GLY A 28 6.53 19.45 -10.63
N ALA A 29 6.01 20.08 -9.59
CA ALA A 29 5.77 19.45 -8.30
C ALA A 29 4.27 19.18 -8.13
N PHE A 30 3.93 17.92 -7.93
CA PHE A 30 2.59 17.38 -7.73
C PHE A 30 1.86 18.09 -6.58
N HIS A 31 0.80 18.84 -6.92
CA HIS A 31 -0.20 19.27 -5.95
C HIS A 31 -1.38 18.28 -5.98
N LEU A 32 -1.43 17.38 -5.01
CA LEU A 32 -2.63 16.62 -4.70
C LEU A 32 -3.57 17.53 -3.90
N CYS A 33 -4.50 18.20 -4.59
CA CYS A 33 -5.62 18.89 -3.94
C CYS A 33 -6.66 17.86 -3.50
N THR A 34 -6.82 17.72 -2.18
CA THR A 34 -7.97 17.05 -1.56
C THR A 34 -8.81 18.08 -0.85
N GLU A 35 -9.97 18.45 -1.40
CA GLU A 35 -11.09 19.03 -0.64
C GLU A 35 -12.35 19.00 -1.53
N PHE A 36 -13.35 18.21 -1.13
CA PHE A 36 -14.75 18.43 -1.50
C PHE A 36 -15.61 18.05 -0.30
N SER A 37 -16.16 19.06 0.37
CA SER A 37 -17.28 18.90 1.29
C SER A 37 -18.60 18.97 0.50
N PRO A 38 -19.62 18.18 0.86
CA PRO A 38 -20.93 18.27 0.22
C PRO A 38 -21.73 19.40 0.89
N SER A 39 -22.10 20.42 0.15
CA SER A 39 -23.19 21.32 0.54
C SER A 39 -24.30 21.24 -0.49
N SER A 40 -25.45 20.75 -0.03
CA SER A 40 -26.74 20.82 -0.69
C SER A 40 -27.20 22.26 -0.88
N SER A 41 -27.57 22.64 -2.10
CA SER A 41 -28.68 23.56 -2.33
C SER A 41 -29.23 23.39 -3.74
N SER A 42 -30.55 23.38 -3.79
CA SER A 42 -31.46 23.26 -4.93
C SER A 42 -31.24 24.32 -6.00
N LEU A 43 -31.23 23.93 -7.28
CA LEU A 43 -31.62 24.81 -8.39
C LEU A 43 -32.39 24.01 -9.45
N SER A 44 -33.53 24.58 -9.82
CA SER A 44 -34.61 24.06 -10.66
C SER A 44 -34.27 24.06 -12.15
N GLN A 45 -34.98 23.22 -12.89
CA GLN A 45 -35.09 23.18 -14.36
C GLN A 45 -35.44 24.54 -15.00
N ARG A 46 -35.02 24.69 -16.27
CA ARG A 46 -35.24 25.72 -17.32
C ARG A 46 -33.89 26.32 -17.77
N ASP A 47 -33.47 26.40 -19.03
CA ASP A 47 -34.08 26.22 -20.35
C ASP A 47 -33.01 25.79 -21.37
N THR A 48 -33.49 25.25 -22.47
CA THR A 48 -32.79 24.75 -23.67
C THR A 48 -32.37 25.87 -24.66
N GLU A 49 -31.40 25.51 -25.52
CA GLU A 49 -31.09 26.01 -26.90
C GLU A 49 -29.93 27.01 -27.19
N PHE A 50 -28.96 26.44 -27.94
CA PHE A 50 -28.21 26.96 -29.10
C PHE A 50 -27.40 28.27 -29.06
N LEU A 51 -26.06 28.14 -29.21
CA LEU A 51 -25.34 28.64 -30.39
C LEU A 51 -23.91 28.08 -30.46
N ALA A 52 -23.63 27.35 -31.55
CA ALA A 52 -22.31 26.90 -31.92
C ALA A 52 -21.51 28.06 -32.54
N MET A 53 -20.37 28.41 -31.94
CA MET A 53 -19.29 29.10 -32.64
C MET A 53 -17.95 28.41 -32.33
N SER A 54 -17.45 27.72 -33.34
CA SER A 54 -16.18 27.01 -33.38
C SER A 54 -15.00 27.97 -33.26
N SER A 55 -14.28 27.91 -32.14
CA SER A 55 -12.99 28.58 -31.96
C SER A 55 -11.85 27.57 -32.18
N PRO A 56 -10.83 27.83 -33.04
CA PRO A 56 -9.81 26.85 -33.44
C PRO A 56 -8.90 26.33 -32.31
N GLY A 57 -8.93 26.96 -31.13
CA GLY A 57 -8.11 26.59 -29.97
C GLY A 57 -8.69 25.42 -29.14
N HIS A 58 -10.01 25.24 -29.11
CA HIS A 58 -10.65 24.22 -28.26
C HIS A 58 -10.56 22.80 -28.85
N THR A 59 -10.55 22.69 -30.18
CA THR A 59 -10.40 21.41 -30.87
C THR A 59 -9.01 20.81 -30.72
N ARG A 60 -7.95 21.60 -30.48
CA ARG A 60 -6.58 21.07 -30.32
C ARG A 60 -6.34 20.46 -28.92
N PHE A 61 -6.98 20.98 -27.88
CA PHE A 61 -6.93 20.42 -26.52
C PHE A 61 -7.84 19.19 -26.36
N ALA A 62 -9.07 19.25 -26.87
CA ALA A 62 -10.01 18.12 -26.84
C ALA A 62 -9.51 16.92 -27.69
N ARG A 63 -8.84 17.19 -28.82
CA ARG A 63 -8.26 16.15 -29.68
C ARG A 63 -6.99 15.52 -29.10
N ARG A 64 -6.29 16.19 -28.18
CA ARG A 64 -5.10 15.68 -27.48
C ARG A 64 -5.44 14.74 -26.32
N MET A 65 -6.60 14.93 -25.67
CA MET A 65 -7.12 13.97 -24.66
C MET A 65 -7.68 12.68 -25.27
N SER A 66 -7.98 12.67 -26.58
CA SER A 66 -8.62 11.52 -27.24
C SER A 66 -7.67 10.32 -27.41
N SER A 67 -6.34 10.51 -27.40
CA SER A 67 -5.35 9.45 -27.66
C SER A 67 -4.47 9.02 -26.48
N SER A 68 -4.57 9.65 -25.31
CA SER A 68 -3.62 9.37 -24.24
C SER A 68 -3.86 8.01 -23.57
N GLN A 69 -2.84 7.16 -23.62
CA GLN A 69 -2.73 5.95 -22.82
C GLN A 69 -2.53 6.30 -21.34
N CYS A 70 -3.07 5.48 -20.43
CA CYS A 70 -2.93 5.69 -19.00
C CYS A 70 -2.50 4.42 -18.26
N VAL A 71 -2.03 4.59 -17.02
CA VAL A 71 -1.71 3.52 -16.07
C VAL A 71 -2.70 3.59 -14.92
N LEU A 72 -3.22 2.45 -14.48
CA LEU A 72 -3.99 2.33 -13.25
C LEU A 72 -3.04 2.04 -12.09
N GLY A 73 -2.97 2.93 -11.11
CA GLY A 73 -2.35 2.69 -9.82
C GLY A 73 -3.39 2.30 -8.77
N ILE A 74 -3.10 1.30 -7.96
CA ILE A 74 -3.93 0.84 -6.84
C ILE A 74 -3.11 0.82 -5.56
N ASP A 75 -3.67 1.35 -4.47
CA ASP A 75 -3.09 1.35 -3.12
C ASP A 75 -4.09 0.71 -2.15
N ILE A 76 -3.74 -0.47 -1.62
CA ILE A 76 -4.49 -1.17 -0.56
C ILE A 76 -3.85 -0.85 0.80
N GLY A 77 -4.20 0.32 1.33
CA GLY A 77 -3.77 0.74 2.66
C GLY A 77 -4.58 0.10 3.80
N THR A 78 -4.11 0.27 5.03
CA THR A 78 -4.75 -0.31 6.23
C THR A 78 -6.19 0.17 6.42
N THR A 79 -6.49 1.46 6.26
CA THR A 79 -7.82 2.02 6.57
C THR A 79 -8.68 2.31 5.33
N SER A 80 -8.04 2.47 4.17
CA SER A 80 -8.70 2.87 2.93
C SER A 80 -7.98 2.29 1.73
N VAL A 81 -8.74 2.07 0.66
CA VAL A 81 -8.22 1.75 -0.66
C VAL A 81 -8.27 2.98 -1.55
N LYS A 82 -7.30 3.11 -2.44
CA LYS A 82 -7.24 4.18 -3.43
C LYS A 82 -6.94 3.59 -4.80
N CYS A 83 -7.43 4.25 -5.84
CA CYS A 83 -6.97 4.02 -7.20
C CYS A 83 -6.85 5.33 -7.96
N CYS A 84 -5.90 5.42 -8.87
CA CYS A 84 -5.73 6.57 -9.73
C CYS A 84 -5.37 6.17 -11.17
N LEU A 85 -5.80 6.99 -12.11
CA LEU A 85 -5.37 6.93 -13.50
C LEU A 85 -4.31 7.99 -13.72
N VAL A 86 -3.16 7.58 -14.23
CA VAL A 86 -2.03 8.47 -14.53
C VAL A 86 -1.78 8.46 -16.02
N ASP A 87 -1.68 9.64 -16.63
CA ASP A 87 -1.29 9.79 -18.03
C ASP A 87 0.14 9.30 -18.26
N VAL A 88 0.36 8.49 -19.29
CA VAL A 88 1.71 7.95 -19.56
C VAL A 88 2.70 9.05 -20.00
N ALA A 89 2.23 10.03 -20.77
CA ALA A 89 3.09 11.05 -21.36
C ALA A 89 3.31 12.23 -20.42
N SER A 90 2.25 12.81 -19.87
CA SER A 90 2.34 13.97 -18.96
C SER A 90 2.68 13.58 -17.53
N LYS A 91 2.46 12.31 -17.15
CA LYS A 91 2.57 11.79 -15.78
C LYS A 91 1.59 12.45 -14.80
N GLU A 92 0.58 13.15 -15.30
CA GLU A 92 -0.44 13.79 -14.47
C GLU A 92 -1.50 12.78 -14.02
N VAL A 93 -2.04 13.01 -12.83
CA VAL A 93 -3.18 12.25 -12.33
C VAL A 93 -4.44 12.74 -13.05
N LEU A 94 -5.04 11.86 -13.84
CA LEU A 94 -6.22 12.14 -14.64
C LEU A 94 -7.53 11.95 -13.85
N SER A 95 -7.54 10.97 -12.95
CA SER A 95 -8.67 10.70 -12.06
C SER A 95 -8.17 9.92 -10.85
N SER A 96 -8.81 10.10 -9.69
CA SER A 96 -8.53 9.30 -8.50
C SER A 96 -9.80 9.05 -7.70
N GLN A 97 -9.83 7.92 -7.01
CA GLN A 97 -10.92 7.50 -6.14
C GLN A 97 -10.33 6.95 -4.84
N LYS A 98 -11.04 7.18 -3.74
CA LYS A 98 -10.72 6.66 -2.41
C LYS A 98 -11.99 6.12 -1.77
N LYS A 99 -11.85 5.04 -1.01
CA LYS A 99 -12.92 4.54 -0.14
C LYS A 99 -12.33 3.94 1.12
N ASP A 100 -12.91 4.30 2.26
CA ASP A 100 -12.58 3.68 3.53
C ASP A 100 -13.11 2.25 3.55
N THR A 101 -12.28 1.32 4.06
CA THR A 101 -12.62 -0.11 4.01
C THR A 101 -13.51 -0.53 5.17
N CYS A 102 -13.41 0.15 6.32
CA CYS A 102 -14.06 -0.23 7.58
C CYS A 102 -13.89 -1.74 7.87
N SER A 103 -12.72 -2.30 7.55
CA SER A 103 -12.49 -3.75 7.45
C SER A 103 -12.01 -4.40 8.74
N ASN A 104 -11.67 -3.63 9.78
CA ASN A 104 -11.24 -4.21 11.05
C ASN A 104 -12.32 -5.11 11.64
N VAL A 105 -11.92 -6.30 12.09
CA VAL A 105 -12.80 -7.27 12.74
C VAL A 105 -12.21 -7.74 14.07
N PRO A 106 -13.05 -8.14 15.05
CA PRO A 106 -12.57 -8.68 16.31
C PRO A 106 -11.64 -9.89 16.13
N SER A 107 -10.59 -9.93 16.94
CA SER A 107 -9.71 -11.09 17.04
C SER A 107 -10.13 -11.99 18.18
N GLU A 108 -9.99 -13.31 17.98
CA GLU A 108 -10.12 -14.29 19.04
C GLU A 108 -9.03 -14.14 20.12
N LEU A 109 -7.95 -13.42 19.81
CA LEU A 109 -6.86 -13.09 20.73
C LEU A 109 -7.06 -11.74 21.44
N GLY A 110 -8.25 -11.13 21.33
CA GLY A 110 -8.54 -9.81 21.88
C GLY A 110 -7.60 -8.74 21.31
N THR A 111 -6.96 -7.97 22.18
CA THR A 111 -6.01 -6.91 21.80
C THR A 111 -4.70 -7.44 21.21
N GLY A 112 -4.40 -8.74 21.38
CA GLY A 112 -3.21 -9.39 20.84
C GLY A 112 -3.32 -9.82 19.38
N GLY A 113 -4.46 -9.64 18.72
CA GLY A 113 -4.60 -9.92 17.30
C GLY A 113 -5.20 -8.77 16.53
N ASN A 114 -4.85 -8.68 15.25
CA ASN A 114 -5.28 -7.60 14.38
C ASN A 114 -5.64 -8.17 13.00
N LYS A 115 -6.94 -8.14 12.70
CA LYS A 115 -7.50 -8.79 11.52
C LYS A 115 -8.37 -7.83 10.72
N GLN A 116 -8.36 -8.02 9.40
CA GLN A 116 -9.23 -7.30 8.49
C GLN A 116 -10.02 -8.23 7.56
N ASP A 117 -11.28 -7.89 7.34
CA ASP A 117 -12.22 -8.55 6.42
C ASP A 117 -11.78 -8.28 4.97
N VAL A 118 -11.17 -9.30 4.34
CA VAL A 118 -10.67 -9.25 2.97
C VAL A 118 -11.80 -8.95 1.96
N PRO A 119 -12.95 -9.66 1.98
CA PRO A 119 -14.08 -9.32 1.10
C PRO A 119 -14.50 -7.85 1.18
N ARG A 120 -14.46 -7.24 2.36
CA ARG A 120 -14.80 -5.82 2.54
C ARG A 120 -13.76 -4.89 1.92
N ILE A 121 -12.47 -5.17 2.08
CA ILE A 121 -11.38 -4.41 1.45
C ILE A 121 -11.53 -4.46 -0.08
N LEU A 122 -11.67 -5.65 -0.64
CA LEU A 122 -11.73 -5.84 -2.09
C LEU A 122 -13.04 -5.32 -2.70
N SER A 123 -14.16 -5.42 -1.97
CA SER A 123 -15.41 -4.76 -2.37
C SER A 123 -15.27 -3.25 -2.40
N ALA A 124 -14.57 -2.65 -1.41
CA ALA A 124 -14.29 -1.23 -1.42
C ALA A 124 -13.42 -0.83 -2.63
N LEU A 125 -12.42 -1.65 -2.98
CA LEU A 125 -11.55 -1.39 -4.14
C LEU A 125 -12.35 -1.42 -5.44
N GLN A 126 -13.19 -2.44 -5.61
CA GLN A 126 -14.04 -2.55 -6.78
C GLN A 126 -14.99 -1.36 -6.94
N MET A 127 -15.51 -0.82 -5.83
CA MET A 127 -16.30 0.42 -5.84
C MET A 127 -15.48 1.66 -6.22
N CYS A 128 -14.20 1.73 -5.86
CA CYS A 128 -13.31 2.80 -6.32
C CYS A 128 -13.07 2.71 -7.83
N VAL A 129 -12.73 1.52 -8.33
CA VAL A 129 -12.45 1.31 -9.75
C VAL A 129 -13.70 1.56 -10.59
N SER A 130 -14.88 1.13 -10.14
CA SER A 130 -16.14 1.37 -10.86
C SER A 130 -16.53 2.84 -11.00
N ARG A 131 -15.94 3.73 -10.19
CA ARG A 131 -16.17 5.19 -10.22
C ARG A 131 -15.15 5.93 -11.09
N LEU A 132 -14.13 5.25 -11.60
CA LEU A 132 -13.23 5.84 -12.58
C LEU A 132 -13.91 5.96 -13.96
N PRO A 133 -13.56 6.96 -14.79
CA PRO A 133 -14.22 7.16 -16.08
C PRO A 133 -13.95 5.99 -17.05
N ARG A 134 -15.01 5.38 -17.58
CA ARG A 134 -14.94 4.13 -18.37
C ARG A 134 -14.13 4.29 -19.66
N GLU A 135 -14.25 5.42 -20.32
CA GLU A 135 -13.51 5.78 -21.53
C GLU A 135 -12.00 5.86 -21.29
N MET A 136 -11.58 6.15 -20.05
CA MET A 136 -10.18 6.16 -19.65
C MET A 136 -9.70 4.77 -19.23
N LEU A 137 -10.54 4.00 -18.53
CA LEU A 137 -10.24 2.62 -18.17
C LEU A 137 -9.92 1.75 -19.41
N ARG A 138 -10.62 1.98 -20.52
CA ARG A 138 -10.34 1.33 -21.82
C ARG A 138 -8.95 1.64 -22.40
N LYS A 139 -8.30 2.71 -21.95
CA LYS A 139 -6.97 3.16 -22.39
C LYS A 139 -5.86 2.76 -21.42
N VAL A 140 -6.20 2.00 -20.37
CA VAL A 140 -5.22 1.51 -19.39
C VAL A 140 -4.31 0.49 -20.06
N VAL A 141 -3.01 0.83 -20.13
CA VAL A 141 -1.97 -0.03 -20.73
C VAL A 141 -1.16 -0.82 -19.71
N ARG A 142 -1.33 -0.51 -18.42
CA ARG A 142 -0.66 -1.22 -17.31
C ARG A 142 -1.40 -1.00 -16.00
N VAL A 143 -1.36 -2.01 -15.13
CA VAL A 143 -1.83 -1.92 -13.75
C VAL A 143 -0.65 -2.07 -12.78
N GLY A 144 -0.50 -1.10 -11.88
CA GLY A 144 0.43 -1.14 -10.76
C GLY A 144 -0.34 -1.22 -9.44
N VAL A 145 0.17 -2.02 -8.50
CA VAL A 145 -0.47 -2.26 -7.21
C VAL A 145 0.55 -2.11 -6.09
N CYS A 146 0.19 -1.40 -5.03
CA CYS A 146 0.86 -1.46 -3.75
C CYS A 146 -0.14 -1.69 -2.61
N GLY A 147 0.39 -2.03 -1.43
CA GLY A 147 -0.43 -2.20 -0.25
C GLY A 147 0.36 -2.28 1.04
N GLN A 148 -0.36 -2.31 2.15
CA GLN A 148 0.20 -2.46 3.48
C GLN A 148 1.09 -3.72 3.57
N MET A 149 2.34 -3.53 4.00
CA MET A 149 3.34 -4.59 4.08
C MET A 149 3.10 -5.59 5.22
N HIS A 150 3.93 -6.65 5.25
CA HIS A 150 4.03 -7.71 6.27
C HIS A 150 2.86 -8.68 6.37
N GLY A 151 1.63 -8.17 6.31
CA GLY A 151 0.42 -8.95 6.56
C GLY A 151 0.26 -10.13 5.60
N CYS A 152 -0.53 -11.10 6.05
CA CYS A 152 -0.77 -12.35 5.33
C CYS A 152 -2.26 -12.70 5.34
N MET A 153 -2.77 -13.14 4.20
CA MET A 153 -4.08 -13.76 4.06
C MET A 153 -3.94 -15.11 3.36
N LEU A 154 -4.86 -16.01 3.66
CA LEU A 154 -4.89 -17.39 3.20
C LEU A 154 -6.11 -17.62 2.31
N TRP A 155 -6.00 -18.51 1.33
CA TRP A 155 -7.15 -18.91 0.52
C TRP A 155 -6.98 -20.32 -0.05
N LYS A 156 -8.09 -20.87 -0.55
CA LYS A 156 -8.11 -22.11 -1.31
C LYS A 156 -8.12 -21.82 -2.80
N GLN A 157 -7.14 -22.34 -3.54
CA GLN A 157 -7.06 -22.15 -4.99
C GLN A 157 -8.34 -22.63 -5.67
N GLY A 158 -8.87 -21.82 -6.59
CA GLY A 158 -10.10 -22.13 -7.34
C GLY A 158 -11.41 -21.88 -6.61
N GLN A 159 -11.39 -21.52 -5.32
CA GLN A 159 -12.61 -21.26 -4.52
C GLN A 159 -12.66 -19.84 -3.91
N ALA A 160 -11.53 -19.14 -3.94
CA ALA A 160 -11.35 -17.86 -3.27
C ALA A 160 -12.10 -16.70 -3.92
N TRP A 161 -12.30 -16.75 -5.24
CA TRP A 161 -13.02 -15.72 -5.98
C TRP A 161 -13.79 -16.28 -7.17
N GLU A 162 -14.86 -15.59 -7.53
CA GLU A 162 -15.65 -15.84 -8.74
C GLU A 162 -16.02 -14.49 -9.36
N GLN A 163 -15.81 -14.35 -10.67
CA GLN A 163 -16.37 -13.22 -11.42
C GLN A 163 -17.85 -13.51 -11.68
N LYS A 164 -18.73 -12.60 -11.25
CA LYS A 164 -20.16 -12.76 -11.52
C LYS A 164 -20.41 -12.78 -13.04
N PRO A 165 -21.25 -13.71 -13.54
CA PRO A 165 -21.72 -13.66 -14.92
C PRO A 165 -22.25 -12.27 -15.28
N ASP A 166 -21.92 -11.79 -16.48
CA ASP A 166 -22.34 -10.49 -17.00
C ASP A 166 -21.96 -9.27 -16.14
N SER A 167 -20.91 -9.40 -15.31
CA SER A 167 -20.44 -8.35 -14.43
C SER A 167 -18.91 -8.23 -14.40
N ASP A 168 -18.43 -7.00 -14.28
CA ASP A 168 -17.03 -6.70 -13.97
C ASP A 168 -16.64 -7.03 -12.51
N ARG A 169 -17.60 -7.47 -11.69
CA ARG A 169 -17.43 -7.65 -10.24
C ARG A 169 -17.02 -9.07 -9.86
N PHE A 170 -15.97 -9.16 -9.06
CA PHE A 170 -15.57 -10.35 -8.32
C PHE A 170 -16.30 -10.46 -6.97
N THR A 171 -16.62 -11.69 -6.59
CA THR A 171 -17.08 -12.09 -5.25
C THR A 171 -16.01 -12.93 -4.57
N PHE A 172 -16.04 -12.99 -3.24
CA PHE A 172 -14.98 -13.58 -2.41
C PHE A 172 -15.60 -14.47 -1.35
N ASN A 173 -15.16 -15.73 -1.27
CA ASN A 173 -15.75 -16.74 -0.39
C ASN A 173 -14.67 -17.35 0.51
N GLU A 174 -13.96 -18.38 0.01
CA GLU A 174 -13.00 -19.21 0.76
C GLU A 174 -11.65 -18.51 0.96
N VAL A 175 -11.69 -17.36 1.65
CA VAL A 175 -10.54 -16.56 2.06
C VAL A 175 -10.54 -16.37 3.57
N SER A 176 -9.36 -16.37 4.20
CA SER A 176 -9.22 -15.95 5.59
C SER A 176 -9.39 -14.44 5.73
N ASN A 177 -9.45 -13.96 6.97
CA ASN A 177 -9.13 -12.56 7.24
C ASN A 177 -7.66 -12.27 6.87
N LEU A 178 -7.34 -11.01 6.61
CA LEU A 178 -5.97 -10.52 6.56
C LEU A 178 -5.45 -10.37 7.99
N TYR A 179 -4.42 -11.12 8.34
CA TYR A 179 -3.64 -10.92 9.56
C TYR A 179 -2.64 -9.80 9.30
N THR A 180 -2.81 -8.65 9.96
CA THR A 180 -2.09 -7.43 9.58
C THR A 180 -0.71 -7.34 10.24
N TRP A 181 0.07 -6.34 9.83
CA TRP A 181 1.35 -5.99 10.46
C TRP A 181 1.26 -5.67 11.96
N GLN A 182 0.07 -5.35 12.48
CA GLN A 182 -0.16 -5.08 13.90
C GLN A 182 -0.56 -6.32 14.69
N ASP A 183 -0.65 -7.49 14.05
CA ASP A 183 -1.02 -8.72 14.73
C ASP A 183 0.13 -9.22 15.61
N SER A 184 -0.11 -9.29 16.92
CA SER A 184 0.88 -9.65 17.94
C SER A 184 0.72 -11.09 18.46
N ARG A 185 0.12 -11.99 17.68
CA ARG A 185 -0.08 -13.41 18.08
C ARG A 185 1.23 -14.14 18.37
N CYS A 186 2.31 -13.74 17.73
CA CYS A 186 3.60 -14.39 17.88
C CYS A 186 4.32 -13.75 19.07
N SER A 187 4.30 -14.41 20.22
CA SER A 187 5.05 -13.96 21.38
C SER A 187 6.56 -14.01 21.12
N GLN A 188 7.33 -13.30 21.92
CA GLN A 188 8.79 -13.30 21.79
C GLN A 188 9.36 -14.71 22.02
N GLU A 189 8.79 -15.49 22.95
CA GLU A 189 9.18 -16.88 23.21
C GLU A 189 8.92 -17.76 21.99
N PHE A 190 7.78 -17.58 21.32
CA PHE A 190 7.49 -18.29 20.08
C PHE A 190 8.49 -17.93 18.99
N LEU A 191 8.73 -16.64 18.73
CA LEU A 191 9.68 -16.17 17.71
C LEU A 191 11.09 -16.69 17.97
N SER A 192 11.55 -16.65 19.22
CA SER A 192 12.87 -17.16 19.63
C SER A 192 12.98 -18.70 19.55
N SER A 193 11.86 -19.42 19.49
CA SER A 193 11.84 -20.88 19.30
C SER A 193 11.96 -21.32 17.84
N LEU A 194 11.85 -20.37 16.89
CA LEU A 194 11.95 -20.65 15.46
C LEU A 194 13.43 -20.68 15.00
N PRO A 195 13.76 -21.40 13.92
CA PRO A 195 15.11 -21.37 13.36
C PRO A 195 15.50 -19.95 12.94
N VAL A 196 16.76 -19.58 13.13
CA VAL A 196 17.26 -18.25 12.75
C VAL A 196 17.28 -18.14 11.21
N PRO A 197 16.62 -17.13 10.60
CA PRO A 197 16.65 -16.93 9.16
C PRO A 197 18.07 -16.74 8.60
N GLU A 198 18.31 -17.23 7.39
CA GLU A 198 19.52 -16.90 6.61
C GLU A 198 19.27 -15.61 5.82
N SER A 199 19.12 -14.52 6.58
CA SER A 199 18.79 -13.19 6.10
C SER A 199 19.24 -12.16 7.13
N HIS A 200 19.53 -10.92 6.75
CA HIS A 200 19.73 -9.84 7.74
C HIS A 200 18.45 -9.40 8.44
N ILE A 201 17.28 -9.80 7.92
CA ILE A 201 16.00 -9.38 8.46
C ILE A 201 15.59 -10.34 9.58
N ALA A 202 15.43 -9.80 10.78
CA ALA A 202 14.90 -10.54 11.91
C ALA A 202 13.40 -10.84 11.71
N ILE A 203 12.97 -12.03 12.13
CA ILE A 203 11.55 -12.38 12.15
C ILE A 203 10.83 -11.58 13.24
N SER A 204 9.61 -11.11 12.94
CA SER A 204 8.78 -10.33 13.87
C SER A 204 7.33 -10.79 13.82
N SER A 205 6.56 -10.56 14.88
CA SER A 205 5.10 -10.76 14.83
C SER A 205 4.46 -9.85 13.78
N GLY A 206 3.40 -10.33 13.15
CA GLY A 206 2.74 -9.65 12.03
C GLY A 206 3.37 -9.94 10.67
N TYR A 207 4.53 -10.61 10.63
CA TYR A 207 5.13 -11.08 9.38
C TYR A 207 4.44 -12.37 8.91
N GLY A 208 4.34 -12.55 7.60
CA GLY A 208 3.64 -13.69 6.99
C GLY A 208 4.17 -15.05 7.41
N CYS A 209 5.49 -15.28 7.38
CA CYS A 209 6.06 -16.58 7.78
C CYS A 209 5.85 -16.85 9.27
N ALA A 210 5.99 -15.84 10.13
CA ALA A 210 5.71 -15.99 11.57
C ALA A 210 4.25 -16.39 11.82
N THR A 211 3.32 -15.73 11.12
CA THR A 211 1.88 -16.03 11.23
C THR A 211 1.56 -17.45 10.77
N LEU A 212 2.12 -17.89 9.64
CA LEU A 212 1.90 -19.24 9.10
C LEU A 212 2.49 -20.33 10.02
N LEU A 213 3.71 -20.14 10.51
CA LEU A 213 4.34 -21.05 11.47
C LEU A 213 3.55 -21.13 12.78
N TRP A 214 3.03 -19.99 13.25
CA TRP A 214 2.18 -19.96 14.43
C TRP A 214 0.92 -20.80 14.23
N PHE A 215 0.27 -20.67 13.06
CA PHE A 215 -0.89 -21.50 12.72
C PHE A 215 -0.54 -22.97 12.61
N SER A 216 0.57 -23.32 11.97
CA SER A 216 1.03 -24.71 11.85
C SER A 216 1.18 -25.36 13.23
N LYS A 217 1.76 -24.64 14.20
CA LYS A 217 1.99 -25.16 15.55
C LYS A 217 0.75 -25.16 16.46
N HIS A 218 -0.08 -24.12 16.42
CA HIS A 218 -1.15 -23.93 17.41
C HIS A 218 -2.56 -24.23 16.89
N LYS A 219 -2.78 -24.12 15.58
CA LYS A 219 -4.09 -24.34 14.94
C LYS A 219 -3.93 -24.97 13.55
N PRO A 220 -3.30 -26.16 13.43
CA PRO A 220 -3.03 -26.80 12.13
C PRO A 220 -4.32 -27.03 11.33
N ASP A 221 -5.44 -27.38 11.98
CA ASP A 221 -6.76 -27.53 11.35
C ASP A 221 -7.21 -26.28 10.60
N HIS A 222 -6.79 -25.08 11.02
CA HIS A 222 -7.08 -23.85 10.31
C HIS A 222 -6.40 -23.81 8.94
N LEU A 223 -5.16 -24.28 8.84
CA LEU A 223 -4.40 -24.30 7.58
C LEU A 223 -4.94 -25.31 6.58
N THR A 224 -5.53 -26.42 7.05
CA THR A 224 -6.08 -27.47 6.15
C THR A 224 -7.14 -26.95 5.17
N LYS A 225 -7.78 -25.82 5.48
CA LYS A 225 -8.79 -25.16 4.63
C LYS A 225 -8.19 -24.40 3.46
N PHE A 226 -6.88 -24.14 3.48
CA PHE A 226 -6.20 -23.25 2.56
C PHE A 226 -4.99 -23.95 1.94
N ASP A 227 -4.52 -23.45 0.80
CA ASP A 227 -3.31 -23.96 0.15
C ASP A 227 -2.46 -22.84 -0.49
N ARG A 228 -2.84 -21.58 -0.25
CA ARG A 228 -2.14 -20.40 -0.70
C ARG A 228 -2.11 -19.34 0.39
N ALA A 229 -1.03 -18.58 0.43
CA ALA A 229 -0.89 -17.40 1.26
C ALA A 229 -0.20 -16.29 0.48
N ALA A 230 -0.56 -15.03 0.74
CA ALA A 230 0.12 -13.86 0.21
C ALA A 230 -0.28 -12.60 1.00
N THR A 231 0.36 -11.46 0.71
CA THR A 231 -0.18 -10.16 1.10
C THR A 231 -1.50 -9.90 0.33
N ILE A 232 -2.30 -8.95 0.79
CA ILE A 232 -3.59 -8.64 0.13
C ILE A 232 -3.42 -8.07 -1.29
N HIS A 233 -2.36 -7.30 -1.53
CA HIS A 233 -2.05 -6.75 -2.85
C HIS A 233 -1.47 -7.81 -3.79
N ASP A 234 -0.69 -8.77 -3.28
CA ASP A 234 -0.27 -9.93 -4.08
C ASP A 234 -1.45 -10.88 -4.39
N PHE A 235 -2.40 -11.04 -3.46
CA PHE A 235 -3.67 -11.75 -3.71
C PHE A 235 -4.48 -11.07 -4.83
N LEU A 236 -4.62 -9.74 -4.80
CA LEU A 236 -5.29 -8.98 -5.85
C LEU A 236 -4.64 -9.24 -7.22
N VAL A 237 -3.31 -9.20 -7.30
CA VAL A 237 -2.58 -9.49 -8.54
C VAL A 237 -2.82 -10.94 -9.00
N CYS A 238 -2.77 -11.91 -8.08
CA CYS A 238 -3.05 -13.31 -8.37
C CYS A 238 -4.47 -13.49 -8.96
N MET A 239 -5.47 -12.85 -8.35
CA MET A 239 -6.86 -12.88 -8.82
C MET A 239 -7.02 -12.25 -10.20
N LEU A 240 -6.53 -11.02 -10.38
CA LEU A 240 -6.68 -10.26 -11.63
C LEU A 240 -6.03 -10.97 -12.82
N CYS A 241 -4.88 -11.62 -12.58
CA CYS A 241 -4.16 -12.40 -13.57
C CYS A 241 -4.64 -13.86 -13.68
N GLY A 242 -5.47 -14.32 -12.75
CA GLY A 242 -5.89 -15.72 -12.63
C GLY A 242 -4.74 -16.70 -12.50
N LEU A 243 -3.73 -16.36 -11.69
CA LEU A 243 -2.54 -17.20 -11.47
C LEU A 243 -2.87 -18.43 -10.61
N GLU A 244 -2.18 -19.54 -10.85
CA GLU A 244 -2.29 -20.75 -10.02
C GLU A 244 -1.54 -20.64 -8.70
N LYS A 245 -0.49 -19.81 -8.69
CA LYS A 245 0.36 -19.53 -7.52
C LYS A 245 0.59 -18.02 -7.44
N PRO A 246 0.48 -17.41 -6.24
CA PRO A 246 0.73 -15.98 -6.09
C PRO A 246 2.18 -15.66 -6.43
N VAL A 247 2.36 -14.49 -7.03
CA VAL A 247 3.65 -13.89 -7.32
C VAL A 247 3.85 -12.73 -6.33
N MET A 248 5.02 -12.68 -5.71
CA MET A 248 5.37 -11.70 -4.69
C MET A 248 6.69 -11.04 -5.07
N SER A 249 6.78 -9.71 -4.93
CA SER A 249 8.06 -9.04 -5.14
C SER A 249 9.06 -9.36 -4.04
N VAL A 250 10.36 -9.32 -4.35
CA VAL A 250 11.45 -9.52 -3.37
C VAL A 250 11.27 -8.69 -2.10
N GLN A 251 10.73 -7.47 -2.20
CA GLN A 251 10.56 -6.58 -1.04
C GLN A 251 9.44 -7.04 -0.11
N ASN A 252 8.28 -7.43 -0.67
CA ASN A 252 7.18 -8.00 0.11
C ASN A 252 7.63 -9.33 0.74
N ALA A 253 8.34 -10.17 -0.01
CA ALA A 253 8.84 -11.45 0.48
C ALA A 253 9.86 -11.26 1.60
N ALA A 254 10.77 -10.30 1.48
CA ALA A 254 11.70 -9.93 2.55
C ALA A 254 10.96 -9.49 3.82
N SER A 255 9.84 -8.78 3.67
CA SER A 255 8.98 -8.33 4.77
C SER A 255 8.14 -9.43 5.44
N TRP A 256 8.18 -10.66 4.92
CA TRP A 256 7.59 -11.85 5.54
C TRP A 256 8.57 -12.64 6.41
N GLY A 257 9.87 -12.32 6.34
CA GLY A 257 10.94 -13.08 6.99
C GLY A 257 11.27 -14.38 6.24
N TYR A 258 12.45 -14.94 6.52
CA TYR A 258 12.98 -16.17 5.86
C TYR A 258 13.21 -16.05 4.35
N LEU A 259 13.35 -14.84 3.81
CA LEU A 259 13.88 -14.64 2.46
C LEU A 259 15.37 -14.27 2.57
N ASN A 260 16.23 -15.03 1.89
CA ASN A 260 17.60 -14.60 1.63
C ASN A 260 17.55 -13.52 0.54
N THR A 261 17.88 -12.28 0.87
CA THR A 261 17.75 -11.15 -0.06
C THR A 261 18.86 -11.08 -1.11
N GLU A 262 19.96 -11.82 -0.94
CA GLU A 262 21.02 -11.93 -1.94
C GLU A 262 20.63 -12.92 -3.03
N THR A 263 20.22 -14.13 -2.66
CA THR A 263 19.77 -15.17 -3.61
C THR A 263 18.36 -14.91 -4.12
N LYS A 264 17.55 -14.14 -3.35
CA LYS A 264 16.12 -13.85 -3.59
C LYS A 264 15.25 -15.09 -3.48
N GLU A 265 15.67 -16.04 -2.66
CA GLU A 265 14.98 -17.31 -2.44
C GLU A 265 14.55 -17.45 -0.98
N TRP A 266 13.46 -18.18 -0.77
CA TRP A 266 13.00 -18.54 0.56
C TRP A 266 13.98 -19.53 1.20
N ASN A 267 14.18 -19.44 2.52
CA ASN A 267 14.90 -20.44 3.31
C ASN A 267 14.03 -21.69 3.48
N THR A 268 13.78 -22.39 2.38
CA THR A 268 12.78 -23.48 2.29
C THR A 268 13.09 -24.64 3.23
N GLU A 269 14.35 -25.05 3.36
CA GLU A 269 14.75 -26.11 4.30
C GLU A 269 14.42 -25.72 5.74
N LEU A 270 14.83 -24.53 6.19
CA LEU A 270 14.52 -24.02 7.55
C LEU A 270 13.02 -23.92 7.80
N LEU A 271 12.26 -23.44 6.82
CA LEU A 271 10.81 -23.30 6.93
C LEU A 271 10.12 -24.66 6.99
N GLN A 272 10.56 -25.63 6.19
CA GLN A 272 10.03 -26.99 6.18
C GLN A 272 10.32 -27.70 7.51
N ASP A 273 11.54 -27.59 8.03
CA ASP A 273 11.94 -28.15 9.33
C ASP A 273 11.15 -27.53 10.50
N ALA A 274 10.81 -26.25 10.39
CA ALA A 274 9.92 -25.56 11.34
C ALA A 274 8.43 -25.93 11.18
N GLY A 275 8.09 -26.80 10.21
CA GLY A 275 6.74 -27.29 9.97
C GLY A 275 5.87 -26.40 9.09
N LEU A 276 6.45 -25.52 8.27
CA LEU A 276 5.69 -24.75 7.28
C LEU A 276 5.48 -25.56 6.00
N PRO A 277 4.23 -25.79 5.55
CA PRO A 277 3.98 -26.37 4.23
C PRO A 277 4.39 -25.38 3.12
N LEU A 278 5.35 -25.76 2.28
CA LEU A 278 5.99 -24.86 1.31
C LEU A 278 5.05 -24.40 0.18
N GLU A 279 3.91 -25.06 -0.02
CA GLU A 279 2.88 -24.67 -0.97
C GLU A 279 2.27 -23.28 -0.66
N PHE A 280 2.31 -22.85 0.60
CA PHE A 280 1.86 -21.52 1.01
C PHE A 280 2.80 -20.40 0.54
N LEU A 281 4.08 -20.69 0.27
CA LEU A 281 5.06 -19.68 -0.10
C LEU A 281 4.85 -19.18 -1.54
N PRO A 282 4.66 -17.87 -1.75
CA PRO A 282 4.55 -17.28 -3.08
C PRO A 282 5.81 -17.49 -3.93
N LYS A 283 5.65 -17.41 -5.26
CA LYS A 283 6.78 -17.31 -6.18
C LYS A 283 7.39 -15.91 -6.09
N VAL A 284 8.68 -15.81 -5.78
CA VAL A 284 9.39 -14.53 -5.68
C VAL A 284 9.82 -14.04 -7.05
N VAL A 285 9.66 -12.73 -7.31
CA VAL A 285 10.14 -12.06 -8.52
C VAL A 285 10.74 -10.69 -8.20
N ASP A 286 11.60 -10.18 -9.08
CA ASP A 286 12.15 -8.84 -8.93
C ASP A 286 11.07 -7.74 -8.92
N SER A 287 11.33 -6.68 -8.15
CA SER A 287 10.48 -5.48 -8.13
C SER A 287 10.32 -4.85 -9.51
N GLY A 288 9.08 -4.47 -9.85
CA GLY A 288 8.76 -3.84 -11.14
C GLY A 288 8.66 -4.80 -12.33
N LYS A 289 8.80 -6.11 -12.12
CA LYS A 289 8.50 -7.13 -13.15
C LYS A 289 7.00 -7.28 -13.37
N GLU A 290 6.63 -7.71 -14.56
CA GLU A 290 5.26 -8.15 -14.86
C GLU A 290 4.99 -9.45 -14.10
N ALA A 291 3.91 -9.49 -13.33
CA ALA A 291 3.45 -10.72 -12.66
C ALA A 291 2.54 -11.55 -13.57
N GLY A 292 1.81 -10.89 -14.47
CA GLY A 292 0.94 -11.51 -15.46
C GLY A 292 0.15 -10.46 -16.22
N LYS A 293 -0.94 -10.88 -16.83
CA LYS A 293 -1.86 -10.02 -17.57
C LYS A 293 -3.28 -10.24 -17.07
N LEU A 294 -4.12 -9.21 -17.13
CA LEU A 294 -5.53 -9.34 -16.79
C LEU A 294 -6.16 -10.50 -17.57
N LYS A 295 -6.69 -11.49 -16.85
CA LYS A 295 -7.29 -12.69 -17.45
C LYS A 295 -8.58 -12.37 -18.21
N VAL A 296 -9.31 -11.39 -17.72
CA VAL A 296 -10.64 -10.97 -18.19
C VAL A 296 -10.71 -9.45 -18.22
N HIS A 297 -11.71 -8.91 -18.90
CA HIS A 297 -12.03 -7.49 -18.79
C HIS A 297 -12.38 -7.15 -17.33
N TRP A 298 -11.93 -5.99 -16.87
CA TRP A 298 -12.18 -5.54 -15.51
C TRP A 298 -12.58 -4.07 -15.50
N TYR A 299 -13.86 -3.78 -15.32
CA TYR A 299 -14.44 -2.42 -15.36
C TYR A 299 -14.15 -1.67 -16.67
N GLY A 300 -14.05 -2.40 -17.79
CA GLY A 300 -13.70 -1.86 -19.09
C GLY A 300 -12.19 -1.76 -19.37
N ILE A 301 -11.32 -2.14 -18.44
CA ILE A 301 -9.90 -2.34 -18.72
C ILE A 301 -9.77 -3.58 -19.63
N PRO A 302 -9.01 -3.51 -20.74
CA PRO A 302 -8.87 -4.63 -21.66
C PRO A 302 -8.29 -5.88 -20.99
N ALA A 303 -8.84 -7.05 -21.33
CA ALA A 303 -8.15 -8.31 -21.07
C ALA A 303 -6.77 -8.30 -21.75
N GLY A 304 -5.77 -8.94 -21.14
CA GLY A 304 -4.40 -8.93 -21.63
C GLY A 304 -3.56 -7.72 -21.19
N THR A 305 -4.14 -6.73 -20.51
CA THR A 305 -3.37 -5.61 -19.94
C THR A 305 -2.35 -6.11 -18.91
N PRO A 306 -1.06 -5.76 -19.03
CA PRO A 306 -0.03 -6.13 -18.07
C PRO A 306 -0.32 -5.66 -16.64
N VAL A 307 -0.13 -6.56 -15.68
CA VAL A 307 -0.19 -6.30 -14.24
C VAL A 307 1.19 -6.55 -13.64
N LEU A 308 1.73 -5.54 -12.96
CA LEU A 308 3.04 -5.65 -12.32
C LEU A 308 2.96 -6.42 -11.00
N ALA A 309 4.06 -7.08 -10.64
CA ALA A 309 4.25 -7.61 -9.30
C ALA A 309 4.08 -6.47 -8.29
N SER A 310 3.30 -6.73 -7.26
CA SER A 310 2.92 -5.70 -6.31
C SER A 310 4.11 -5.29 -5.42
N LEU A 311 4.06 -4.08 -4.88
CA LEU A 311 5.10 -3.52 -4.02
C LEU A 311 4.52 -3.12 -2.66
N GLY A 312 5.40 -2.95 -1.67
CA GLY A 312 5.00 -2.32 -0.41
C GLY A 312 4.66 -0.85 -0.60
N ASP A 313 3.71 -0.37 0.19
CA ASP A 313 3.27 1.03 0.21
C ASP A 313 4.42 2.01 0.50
N LEU A 314 5.30 1.68 1.45
CA LEU A 314 6.48 2.47 1.77
C LEU A 314 7.36 2.69 0.54
N GLN A 315 7.75 1.62 -0.15
CA GLN A 315 8.66 1.70 -1.28
C GLN A 315 8.03 2.45 -2.45
N CYS A 316 6.73 2.28 -2.68
CA CYS A 316 6.00 3.09 -3.67
C CYS A 316 5.94 4.57 -3.30
N SER A 317 5.79 4.92 -2.02
CA SER A 317 5.71 6.32 -1.58
C SER A 317 7.04 7.06 -1.73
N VAL A 318 8.18 6.37 -1.52
CA VAL A 318 9.52 6.99 -1.60
C VAL A 318 10.13 6.94 -2.99
N LEU A 319 9.75 5.97 -3.84
CA LEU A 319 10.31 5.80 -5.19
C LEU A 319 10.30 7.07 -6.06
N PRO A 320 9.19 7.82 -6.20
CA PRO A 320 9.19 9.03 -7.02
C PRO A 320 10.00 10.18 -6.40
N LEU A 321 10.35 10.09 -5.12
CA LEU A 321 11.02 11.16 -4.37
C LEU A 321 12.53 11.00 -4.29
N LEU A 322 13.01 9.76 -4.32
CA LEU A 322 14.42 9.38 -4.23
C LEU A 322 15.14 9.54 -5.58
N THR A 323 15.37 10.78 -5.99
CA THR A 323 16.08 11.12 -7.23
C THR A 323 17.60 11.11 -7.07
N LYS A 324 18.10 11.30 -5.84
CA LYS A 324 19.53 11.27 -5.49
C LYS A 324 19.78 10.32 -4.33
N ASN A 325 20.95 9.69 -4.30
CA ASN A 325 21.37 8.79 -3.21
C ASN A 325 21.74 9.54 -1.91
N THR A 326 21.60 10.87 -1.86
CA THR A 326 21.87 11.71 -0.69
C THR A 326 20.59 12.18 0.02
N GLN A 327 19.42 11.75 -0.45
CA GLN A 327 18.13 12.18 0.09
C GLN A 327 17.64 11.24 1.19
N ALA A 328 17.19 11.82 2.29
CA ALA A 328 16.37 11.15 3.28
C ALA A 328 14.90 11.55 3.08
N ILE A 329 14.01 10.57 3.14
CA ILE A 329 12.55 10.77 3.05
C ILE A 329 11.93 10.42 4.39
N ILE A 330 11.14 11.32 4.96
CA ILE A 330 10.34 11.03 6.16
C ILE A 330 8.88 10.87 5.73
N ASN A 331 8.35 9.66 5.79
CA ASN A 331 6.95 9.35 5.55
C ASN A 331 6.19 9.37 6.87
N ILE A 332 5.22 10.28 7.03
CA ILE A 332 4.34 10.36 8.20
C ILE A 332 2.92 9.98 7.76
N SER A 333 2.47 8.82 8.22
CA SER A 333 1.15 8.25 8.01
C SER A 333 0.58 7.80 9.36
N THR A 334 -0.03 6.62 9.48
CA THR A 334 -0.44 6.04 10.78
C THR A 334 0.76 5.97 11.73
N SER A 335 1.89 5.46 11.23
CA SER A 335 3.22 5.48 11.84
C SER A 335 4.12 6.47 11.11
N ALA A 336 5.39 6.59 11.50
CA ALA A 336 6.39 7.36 10.77
C ALA A 336 7.56 6.47 10.34
N GLN A 337 8.09 6.67 9.15
CA GLN A 337 9.31 6.01 8.67
C GLN A 337 10.26 7.04 8.09
N MET A 338 11.55 6.95 8.43
CA MET A 338 12.62 7.66 7.74
C MET A 338 13.38 6.68 6.86
N CYS A 339 13.54 7.03 5.59
CA CYS A 339 14.13 6.16 4.57
C CYS A 339 15.34 6.82 3.91
N PHE A 340 16.36 6.02 3.67
CA PHE A 340 17.54 6.40 2.90
C PHE A 340 17.88 5.32 1.88
N LYS A 341 18.18 5.72 0.64
CA LYS A 341 18.57 4.78 -0.40
C LYS A 341 20.04 4.43 -0.26
N MET A 342 20.34 3.15 -0.13
CA MET A 342 21.71 2.67 -0.01
C MET A 342 22.46 2.74 -1.34
N PRO A 343 23.81 2.75 -1.31
CA PRO A 343 24.63 2.49 -2.50
C PRO A 343 24.28 1.15 -3.16
N GLN A 344 24.61 0.97 -4.45
CA GLN A 344 24.30 -0.28 -5.17
C GLN A 344 25.18 -1.45 -4.74
N ASP A 345 26.40 -1.17 -4.28
CA ASP A 345 27.37 -2.12 -3.75
C ASP A 345 27.14 -2.46 -2.27
N PHE A 346 26.17 -1.80 -1.62
CA PHE A 346 25.78 -2.13 -0.26
C PHE A 346 25.25 -3.57 -0.19
N LYS A 347 25.86 -4.35 0.71
CA LYS A 347 25.39 -5.68 1.08
C LYS A 347 25.09 -5.70 2.58
N PRO A 348 23.87 -6.08 2.98
CA PRO A 348 23.58 -6.29 4.39
C PRO A 348 24.31 -7.53 4.90
N CYS A 349 24.34 -7.72 6.23
CA CYS A 349 24.92 -8.92 6.82
C CYS A 349 24.17 -10.20 6.39
N SER A 350 24.80 -11.37 6.49
CA SER A 350 24.15 -12.64 6.14
C SER A 350 23.24 -13.21 7.23
N LYS A 351 23.23 -12.59 8.42
CA LYS A 351 22.44 -13.03 9.58
C LYS A 351 21.72 -11.84 10.23
N PRO A 352 20.60 -12.09 10.94
CA PRO A 352 19.91 -11.04 11.66
C PRO A 352 20.80 -10.44 12.75
N PRO A 353 20.59 -9.17 13.13
CA PRO A 353 21.36 -8.55 14.21
C PRO A 353 21.07 -9.26 15.54
N SER A 354 22.09 -9.43 16.38
CA SER A 354 21.98 -10.08 17.70
C SER A 354 21.16 -9.28 18.71
N SER A 355 20.92 -8.00 18.42
CA SER A 355 20.09 -7.08 19.20
C SER A 355 19.16 -6.31 18.26
N PRO A 356 18.01 -5.81 18.72
CA PRO A 356 17.13 -4.98 17.90
C PRO A 356 17.90 -3.81 17.27
N SER A 357 17.88 -3.74 15.94
CA SER A 357 18.45 -2.62 15.21
C SER A 357 17.37 -1.56 15.00
N PRO A 358 17.66 -0.27 15.24
CA PRO A 358 16.71 0.81 14.93
C PRO A 358 16.55 1.03 13.42
N ILE A 359 17.41 0.41 12.60
CA ILE A 359 17.42 0.53 11.15
C ILE A 359 17.32 -0.87 10.54
N GLU A 360 16.34 -1.05 9.68
CA GLU A 360 16.17 -2.24 8.86
C GLU A 360 16.52 -1.93 7.40
N TYR A 361 16.95 -2.94 6.64
CA TYR A 361 17.29 -2.78 5.23
C TYR A 361 16.34 -3.60 4.38
N PHE A 362 15.49 -2.97 3.59
CA PHE A 362 14.58 -3.69 2.70
C PHE A 362 15.12 -3.65 1.26
N PRO A 363 15.04 -4.74 0.50
CA PRO A 363 15.36 -4.71 -0.92
C PRO A 363 14.59 -3.59 -1.63
N PHE A 364 15.26 -2.88 -2.54
CA PHE A 364 14.70 -1.77 -3.28
C PHE A 364 15.25 -1.73 -4.71
N PHE A 365 14.55 -2.42 -5.62
CA PHE A 365 14.98 -2.65 -7.00
C PHE A 365 16.38 -3.28 -7.07
N LYS A 366 17.41 -2.50 -7.46
CA LYS A 366 18.81 -2.94 -7.60
C LYS A 366 19.68 -2.55 -6.39
N SER A 367 19.08 -2.17 -5.28
CA SER A 367 19.77 -1.73 -4.05
C SER A 367 18.88 -2.04 -2.84
N TYR A 368 19.08 -1.34 -1.73
CA TYR A 368 18.34 -1.45 -0.48
C TYR A 368 17.85 -0.07 -0.03
N LEU A 369 16.76 -0.04 0.72
CA LEU A 369 16.33 1.09 1.53
C LEU A 369 16.69 0.81 2.98
N ALA A 370 17.49 1.67 3.59
CA ALA A 370 17.59 1.76 5.04
C ALA A 370 16.32 2.45 5.57
N VAL A 371 15.63 1.82 6.50
CA VAL A 371 14.36 2.27 7.06
C VAL A 371 14.49 2.32 8.57
N ALA A 372 14.38 3.51 9.14
CA ALA A 372 14.15 3.71 10.56
C ALA A 372 12.64 3.92 10.77
N ALA A 373 11.98 2.93 11.38
CA ALA A 373 10.54 2.97 11.61
C ALA A 373 10.24 3.41 13.05
N SER A 374 9.21 4.25 13.19
CA SER A 374 8.64 4.66 14.46
C SER A 374 7.16 4.30 14.47
N LEU A 375 6.72 3.55 15.49
CA LEU A 375 5.29 3.31 15.71
C LEU A 375 4.53 4.59 16.04
N ASN A 376 5.24 5.67 16.39
CA ASN A 376 4.68 6.99 16.65
C ASN A 376 4.71 7.83 15.37
N GLY A 377 3.54 8.15 14.84
CA GLY A 377 3.32 9.05 13.72
C GLY A 377 1.99 9.77 13.86
N GLY A 378 1.16 9.70 12.82
CA GLY A 378 -0.18 10.29 12.81
C GLY A 378 -1.13 9.70 13.87
N ASN A 379 -0.88 8.47 14.34
CA ASN A 379 -1.65 7.86 15.43
C ASN A 379 -1.52 8.63 16.76
N VAL A 380 -0.34 9.15 17.09
CA VAL A 380 -0.10 9.97 18.30
C VAL A 380 -0.84 11.30 18.17
N LEU A 381 -0.77 11.93 16.99
CA LEU A 381 -1.53 13.15 16.71
C LEU A 381 -3.04 12.91 16.79
N ALA A 382 -3.53 11.77 16.31
CA ALA A 382 -4.94 11.40 16.43
C ALA A 382 -5.36 11.15 17.88
N ALA A 383 -4.50 10.53 18.70
CA ALA A 383 -4.75 10.38 20.13
C ALA A 383 -4.82 11.74 20.83
N PHE A 384 -3.90 12.64 20.51
CA PHE A 384 -3.92 14.02 21.01
C PHE A 384 -5.23 14.74 20.62
N VAL A 385 -5.67 14.64 19.37
CA VAL A 385 -6.93 15.24 18.92
C VAL A 385 -8.14 14.68 19.66
N ARG A 386 -8.20 13.37 19.89
CA ARG A 386 -9.27 12.75 20.70
C ARG A 386 -9.27 13.26 22.13
N MET A 387 -8.08 13.40 22.73
CA MET A 387 -7.92 13.91 24.08
C MET A 387 -8.40 15.38 24.19
N VAL A 388 -8.01 16.25 23.25
CA VAL A 388 -8.46 17.65 23.23
C VAL A 388 -9.97 17.74 23.02
N GLN A 389 -10.55 16.89 22.16
CA GLN A 389 -11.99 16.83 22.00
C GLN A 389 -12.68 16.45 23.30
N GLN A 390 -12.18 15.43 24.00
CA GLN A 390 -12.75 14.98 25.27
C GLN A 390 -12.70 16.09 26.33
N TRP A 391 -11.55 16.74 26.51
CA TRP A 391 -11.45 17.87 27.44
C TRP A 391 -12.35 19.05 27.08
N SER A 392 -12.52 19.33 25.78
CA SER A 392 -13.45 20.37 25.34
C SER A 392 -14.88 20.03 25.77
N LEU A 393 -15.30 18.77 25.59
CA LEU A 393 -16.62 18.28 26.01
C LEU A 393 -16.79 18.36 27.53
N ASP A 394 -15.77 17.96 28.29
CA ASP A 394 -15.78 18.00 29.77
C ASP A 394 -15.89 19.45 30.29
N LEU A 395 -15.38 20.42 29.54
CA LEU A 395 -15.49 21.86 29.81
C LEU A 395 -16.79 22.50 29.28
N GLY A 396 -17.70 21.72 28.70
CA GLY A 396 -18.99 22.18 28.17
C GLY A 396 -18.97 22.67 26.72
N PHE A 397 -17.89 22.43 25.97
CA PHE A 397 -17.75 22.82 24.57
C PHE A 397 -17.81 21.60 23.62
N SER A 398 -18.78 21.59 22.71
CA SER A 398 -18.86 20.57 21.66
C SER A 398 -18.03 20.95 20.43
N VAL A 399 -16.74 20.59 20.43
CA VAL A 399 -15.83 20.83 19.29
C VAL A 399 -15.63 19.54 18.48
N PRO A 400 -15.92 19.52 17.17
CA PRO A 400 -15.67 18.34 16.35
C PRO A 400 -14.17 18.16 16.07
N GLN A 401 -13.69 16.91 16.00
CA GLN A 401 -12.28 16.59 15.72
C GLN A 401 -11.75 17.27 14.45
N SER A 402 -12.59 17.44 13.42
CA SER A 402 -12.21 18.10 12.17
C SER A 402 -11.74 19.54 12.39
N LYS A 403 -12.35 20.28 13.32
CA LYS A 403 -11.94 21.65 13.67
C LYS A 403 -10.64 21.68 14.46
N ILE A 404 -10.44 20.71 15.34
CA ILE A 404 -9.19 20.56 16.10
C ILE A 404 -8.04 20.25 15.12
N TRP A 405 -8.25 19.31 14.20
CA TRP A 405 -7.30 18.99 13.13
C TRP A 405 -6.95 20.20 12.28
N GLN A 406 -7.97 20.92 11.80
CA GLN A 406 -7.78 22.15 11.02
C GLN A 406 -6.89 23.14 11.79
N ARG A 407 -7.17 23.35 13.07
CA ARG A 407 -6.40 24.27 13.91
C ARG A 407 -4.95 23.82 14.12
N ILE A 408 -4.70 22.54 14.36
CA ILE A 408 -3.35 21.98 14.50
C ILE A 408 -2.55 22.19 13.21
N LEU A 409 -3.16 21.90 12.06
CA LEU A 409 -2.53 22.07 10.74
C LEU A 409 -2.23 23.54 10.44
N GLU A 410 -3.16 24.45 10.76
CA GLU A 410 -2.94 25.90 10.63
C GLU A 410 -1.79 26.40 11.50
N LEU A 411 -1.71 25.96 12.77
CA LEU A 411 -0.62 26.33 13.68
C LEU A 411 0.72 25.78 13.19
N GLY A 412 0.77 24.52 12.76
CA GLY A 412 1.97 23.90 12.20
C GLY A 412 2.51 24.67 10.99
N ARG A 413 1.63 25.09 10.06
CA ARG A 413 2.02 25.90 8.90
C ARG A 413 2.59 27.28 9.28
N ARG A 414 2.16 27.87 10.40
CA ARG A 414 2.70 29.15 10.89
C ARG A 414 4.12 29.02 11.42
N CYS A 415 4.47 27.90 12.03
CA CYS A 415 5.81 27.63 12.54
C CYS A 415 6.84 27.27 11.45
N SER A 416 6.38 26.94 10.23
CA SER A 416 7.26 26.63 9.08
C SER A 416 7.62 27.85 8.21
N LYS A 417 7.06 29.01 8.53
CA LYS A 417 7.49 30.32 7.99
C LYS A 417 8.41 30.98 8.99
#